data_AF-A0A0Q4S720-F1
#
_entry.id   AF-A0A0Q4S720-F1
#
_cell.length_a   1.000
_cell.length_b   1.000
_cell.length_c   1.000
_cell.angle_alpha   90.00
_cell.angle_beta   90.00
_cell.angle_gamma   90.00
#
_symmetry.space_group_name_H-M   'P 1'
#
loop_
_entity.id
_entity.type
_entity.pdbx_description
1 polymer ?
#
loop_
_entity_poly.entity_id
_entity_poly.type
_entity_poly.pdbx_seq_one_letter_code
_entity_poly.pdbx_strand_id
1 'polypeptide(L)'
;MTTLTLLLLPPPPGLALQPAAQRVFDTLGAHAPHFIERHGANQSYDFYWQAHGGAALGQAICRVRGDLWEPEKLQNKIHIELEDHAGAADALAVLQQQLLARGWTLPPTPPTPLT
;
A
#
# COMPACT_ATOMS: atom_id res chain seq x y z
N MET A 1 7.42 -8.06 -17.40
CA MET A 1 6.41 -8.12 -16.33
C MET A 1 7.15 -7.87 -15.04
N THR A 2 6.86 -6.79 -14.35
CA THR A 2 7.49 -6.49 -13.05
C THR A 2 6.74 -7.30 -11.99
N THR A 3 7.46 -8.16 -11.27
CA THR A 3 6.90 -8.85 -10.10
C THR A 3 6.64 -7.82 -9.00
N LEU A 4 5.55 -7.98 -8.24
CA LEU A 4 5.19 -7.09 -7.14
C LEU A 4 5.10 -7.90 -5.86
N THR A 5 5.69 -7.39 -4.77
CA THR A 5 5.42 -7.90 -3.43
C THR A 5 4.28 -7.09 -2.82
N LEU A 6 3.26 -7.77 -2.29
CA LEU A 6 2.00 -7.17 -1.84
C LEU A 6 1.81 -7.31 -0.33
N LEU A 7 1.42 -6.21 0.31
CA LEU A 7 0.93 -6.17 1.69
C LEU A 7 -0.47 -5.57 1.71
N LEU A 8 -1.43 -6.28 2.33
CA LEU A 8 -2.80 -5.82 2.50
C LEU A 8 -3.02 -5.44 3.96
N LEU A 9 -3.41 -4.19 4.21
CA LEU A 9 -3.71 -3.71 5.56
C LEU A 9 -4.96 -2.83 5.58
N PRO A 10 -5.89 -3.06 6.53
CA PRO A 10 -6.87 -2.05 6.91
C PRO A 10 -6.16 -0.82 7.51
N PRO A 11 -6.38 0.38 6.95
CA PRO A 11 -5.90 1.61 7.58
C PRO A 11 -6.71 1.90 8.86
N PRO A 12 -6.19 2.74 9.78
CA PRO A 12 -6.97 3.28 10.88
C PRO A 12 -8.32 3.85 10.40
N PRO A 13 -9.41 3.70 11.19
CA PRO A 13 -10.73 4.19 10.81
C PRO A 13 -10.72 5.68 10.45
N GLY A 14 -11.45 6.06 9.40
CA GLY A 14 -11.55 7.46 8.98
C GLY A 14 -10.43 7.96 8.06
N LEU A 15 -9.59 7.07 7.52
CA LEU A 15 -8.58 7.45 6.53
C LEU A 15 -9.06 7.28 5.09
N ALA A 16 -8.96 8.36 4.33
CA ALA A 16 -9.03 8.35 2.87
C ALA A 16 -7.72 7.81 2.26
N LEU A 17 -7.71 7.56 0.95
CA LEU A 17 -6.56 6.91 0.28
C LEU A 17 -5.29 7.76 0.33
N GLN A 18 -5.37 9.04 0.02
CA GLN A 18 -4.22 9.95 0.04
C GLN A 18 -3.52 10.00 1.42
N PRO A 19 -4.20 10.29 2.55
CA PRO A 19 -3.53 10.32 3.84
C PRO A 19 -3.05 8.93 4.30
N ALA A 20 -3.70 7.85 3.87
CA ALA A 20 -3.19 6.49 4.11
C ALA A 20 -1.88 6.24 3.35
N ALA A 21 -1.83 6.59 2.06
CA ALA A 21 -0.64 6.49 1.22
C ALA A 21 0.51 7.34 1.77
N GLN A 22 0.23 8.57 2.20
CA GLN A 22 1.25 9.44 2.80
C GLN A 22 1.90 8.79 4.03
N ARG A 23 1.10 8.19 4.93
CA ARG A 23 1.64 7.48 6.10
C ARG A 23 2.51 6.28 5.72
N VAL A 24 2.13 5.54 4.68
CA VAL A 24 2.94 4.45 4.15
C VAL A 24 4.27 4.97 3.62
N PHE A 25 4.25 6.03 2.82
CA PHE A 25 5.46 6.62 2.25
C PHE A 25 6.38 7.23 3.32
N ASP A 26 5.83 7.94 4.30
CA ASP A 26 6.58 8.47 5.44
C ASP A 26 7.27 7.34 6.23
N THR A 27 6.57 6.20 6.37
CA THR A 27 7.10 5.01 7.04
C THR A 27 8.25 4.38 6.26
N LEU A 28 8.17 4.37 4.93
CA LEU A 28 9.21 3.85 4.04
C LEU A 28 10.36 4.84 3.79
N GLY A 29 10.21 6.10 4.23
CA GLY A 29 11.09 7.20 3.80
C GLY A 29 11.00 7.48 2.30
N ALA A 30 9.90 7.07 1.65
CA ALA A 30 9.67 7.25 0.23
C ALA A 30 9.41 8.73 -0.10
N HIS A 31 9.75 9.14 -1.32
CA HIS A 31 9.72 10.53 -1.74
C HIS A 31 9.04 10.70 -3.11
N ALA A 32 8.72 11.96 -3.43
CA ALA A 32 7.97 12.37 -4.63
C ALA A 32 6.62 11.63 -4.80
N PRO A 33 5.74 11.64 -3.77
CA PRO A 33 4.42 11.04 -3.88
C PRO A 33 3.62 11.76 -4.97
N HIS A 34 3.01 10.99 -5.87
CA HIS A 34 2.12 11.51 -6.90
C HIS A 34 0.97 10.53 -7.13
N PHE A 35 -0.18 11.09 -7.49
CA PHE A 35 -1.36 10.32 -7.83
C PHE A 35 -1.31 9.91 -9.30
N ILE A 36 -1.56 8.63 -9.58
CA ILE A 36 -1.69 8.09 -10.92
C ILE A 36 -3.11 7.60 -11.10
N GLU A 37 -3.75 8.11 -12.13
CA GLU A 37 -5.05 7.66 -12.62
C GLU A 37 -4.88 7.22 -14.07
N ARG A 38 -5.15 5.95 -14.35
CA ARG A 38 -5.10 5.40 -15.70
C ARG A 38 -6.49 4.98 -16.14
N HIS A 39 -6.93 5.57 -17.24
CA HIS A 39 -8.17 5.21 -17.92
C HIS A 39 -7.84 4.24 -19.07
N GLY A 40 -8.06 2.95 -18.85
CA GLY A 40 -7.95 1.94 -19.90
C GLY A 40 -9.25 1.78 -20.69
N ALA A 41 -9.14 1.47 -21.99
CA ALA A 41 -10.26 0.93 -22.74
C ALA A 41 -10.65 -0.42 -22.09
N ASN A 42 -11.93 -0.56 -21.68
CA ASN A 42 -12.51 -1.68 -20.91
C ASN A 42 -12.46 -1.58 -19.36
N GLN A 43 -12.80 -0.40 -18.83
CA GLN A 43 -13.38 -0.19 -17.48
C GLN A 43 -12.53 -0.54 -16.25
N SER A 44 -11.27 -0.92 -16.42
CA SER A 44 -10.36 -1.04 -15.28
C SER A 44 -9.81 0.33 -14.93
N TYR A 45 -10.44 1.02 -13.97
CA TYR A 45 -9.85 2.20 -13.35
C TYR A 45 -8.66 1.75 -12.50
N ASP A 46 -7.45 2.06 -12.95
CA ASP A 46 -6.23 1.83 -12.18
C ASP A 46 -5.82 3.16 -11.53
N PHE A 47 -6.21 3.34 -10.28
CA PHE A 47 -5.92 4.52 -9.47
C PHE A 47 -5.02 4.13 -8.30
N TYR A 48 -3.92 4.84 -8.12
CA TYR A 48 -3.00 4.57 -7.02
C TYR A 48 -2.10 5.77 -6.75
N TRP A 49 -1.63 5.85 -5.51
CA TRP A 49 -0.53 6.73 -5.17
C TRP A 49 0.78 5.99 -5.40
N GLN A 50 1.76 6.68 -5.96
CA GLN A 50 3.10 6.14 -6.19
C GLN A 50 4.15 7.05 -5.56
N ALA A 51 5.18 6.45 -4.97
CA ALA A 51 6.37 7.15 -4.52
C ALA A 51 7.63 6.34 -4.84
N HIS A 52 8.76 7.03 -4.98
CA HIS A 52 10.06 6.39 -5.12
C HIS A 52 10.60 6.02 -3.74
N GLY A 53 11.21 4.84 -3.66
CA GLY A 53 11.76 4.26 -2.45
C GLY A 53 12.74 5.17 -1.73
N GLY A 54 12.67 5.16 -0.40
CA GLY A 54 13.65 5.81 0.47
C GLY A 54 14.89 4.95 0.70
N ALA A 55 15.66 5.29 1.73
CA ALA A 55 16.83 4.51 2.15
C ALA A 55 16.53 3.00 2.36
N ALA A 56 15.29 2.65 2.72
CA ALA A 56 14.85 1.26 2.92
C ALA A 56 14.58 0.48 1.61
N LEU A 57 14.32 1.17 0.49
CA LEU A 57 13.87 0.58 -0.77
C LEU A 57 14.78 0.92 -1.96
N GLY A 58 15.79 1.78 -1.77
CA GLY A 58 16.66 2.22 -2.85
C GLY A 58 15.87 2.92 -3.96
N GLN A 59 16.04 2.49 -5.21
CA GLN A 59 15.33 3.07 -6.36
C GLN A 59 13.95 2.43 -6.62
N ALA A 60 13.52 1.46 -5.80
CA ALA A 60 12.30 0.73 -6.04
C ALA A 60 11.05 1.60 -5.90
N ILE A 61 10.01 1.25 -6.63
CA ILE A 61 8.74 1.98 -6.60
C ILE A 61 7.80 1.35 -5.58
N CYS A 62 7.19 2.19 -4.74
CA CYS A 62 6.07 1.81 -3.88
C CYS A 62 4.77 2.35 -4.46
N ARG A 63 3.73 1.52 -4.53
CA ARG A 63 2.37 1.91 -4.91
C ARG A 63 1.41 1.61 -3.77
N VAL A 64 0.43 2.48 -3.58
CA VAL A 64 -0.64 2.32 -2.60
C VAL A 64 -1.99 2.46 -3.31
N ARG A 65 -2.79 1.41 -3.25
CA ARG A 65 -4.13 1.34 -3.87
C ARG A 65 -5.21 1.23 -2.80
N GLY A 66 -6.36 1.82 -3.05
CA GLY A 66 -7.55 1.70 -2.20
C GLY A 66 -8.48 0.57 -2.65
N ASP A 67 -9.38 0.15 -1.77
CA ASP A 67 -10.51 -0.73 -2.14
C ASP A 67 -11.64 0.03 -2.84
N LEU A 68 -11.72 1.35 -2.64
CA LEU A 68 -12.70 2.22 -3.29
C LEU A 68 -12.06 3.11 -4.35
N TRP A 69 -12.79 3.29 -5.46
CA TRP A 69 -12.36 4.13 -6.57
C TRP A 69 -12.28 5.63 -6.23
N GLU A 70 -13.11 6.10 -5.31
CA GLU A 70 -13.08 7.49 -4.83
C GLU A 70 -11.94 7.67 -3.82
N PRO A 71 -10.82 8.34 -4.17
CA PRO A 71 -9.67 8.49 -3.28
C PRO A 71 -9.99 9.31 -2.03
N GLU A 72 -11.01 10.17 -2.08
CA GLU A 72 -11.53 10.97 -0.95
C GLU A 72 -12.41 10.17 0.00
N LYS A 73 -12.94 9.01 -0.42
CA LYS A 73 -13.74 8.16 0.45
C LYS A 73 -12.86 7.36 1.40
N LEU A 74 -13.45 7.03 2.55
CA LEU A 74 -12.82 6.23 3.59
C LEU A 74 -12.55 4.83 3.06
N GLN A 75 -11.29 4.41 3.12
CA GLN A 75 -10.85 3.11 2.64
C GLN A 75 -11.00 2.07 3.76
N ASN A 76 -11.53 0.89 3.44
CA ASN A 76 -11.58 -0.22 4.40
C ASN A 76 -10.33 -1.08 4.31
N LYS A 77 -9.67 -1.07 3.13
CA LYS A 77 -8.45 -1.82 2.87
C LYS A 77 -7.57 -1.02 1.94
N ILE A 78 -6.27 -1.08 2.18
CA ILE A 78 -5.30 -0.60 1.20
C ILE A 78 -4.32 -1.70 0.83
N HIS A 79 -3.90 -1.65 -0.43
CA HIS A 79 -2.94 -2.56 -1.04
C HIS A 79 -1.63 -1.79 -1.21
N ILE A 80 -0.58 -2.26 -0.54
CA ILE A 80 0.77 -1.69 -0.63
C ILE A 80 1.58 -2.63 -1.50
N GLU A 81 2.03 -2.14 -2.65
CA GLU A 81 2.80 -2.90 -3.63
C GLU A 81 4.21 -2.33 -3.70
N LEU A 82 5.21 -3.19 -3.56
CA LEU A 82 6.60 -2.84 -3.85
C LEU A 82 7.04 -3.54 -5.13
N GLU A 83 7.80 -2.83 -5.96
CA GLU A 83 8.56 -3.44 -7.04
C GLU A 83 9.51 -4.51 -6.47
N ASP A 84 9.48 -5.71 -7.06
CA ASP A 84 10.27 -6.83 -6.57
C ASP A 84 11.77 -6.56 -6.75
N HIS A 85 12.49 -6.56 -5.63
CA HIS A 85 13.94 -6.42 -5.56
C HIS A 85 14.48 -7.21 -4.37
N ALA A 86 15.80 -7.39 -4.33
CA ALA A 86 16.46 -7.98 -3.17
C ALA A 86 16.13 -7.16 -1.90
N GLY A 87 15.36 -7.75 -0.98
CA GLY A 87 14.92 -7.11 0.26
C GLY A 87 13.50 -6.52 0.26
N ALA A 88 12.73 -6.61 -0.83
CA ALA A 88 11.36 -6.10 -0.86
C ALA A 88 10.44 -6.77 0.18
N ALA A 89 10.59 -8.08 0.38
CA ALA A 89 9.86 -8.83 1.39
C ALA A 89 10.20 -8.40 2.83
N ASP A 90 11.49 -8.21 3.12
CA ASP A 90 11.95 -7.74 4.43
C ASP A 90 11.48 -6.30 4.69
N ALA A 91 11.55 -5.44 3.67
CA ALA A 91 11.05 -4.08 3.76
C ALA A 91 9.53 -4.04 4.02
N LEU A 92 8.75 -4.92 3.40
CA LEU A 92 7.32 -5.06 3.69
C LEU A 92 7.06 -5.58 5.11
N ALA A 93 7.85 -6.53 5.59
CA ALA A 93 7.72 -7.03 6.97
C ALA A 93 8.02 -5.92 7.98
N VAL A 94 9.09 -5.15 7.78
CA VAL A 94 9.44 -3.99 8.61
C VAL A 94 8.36 -2.92 8.53
N LEU A 95 7.87 -2.61 7.33
CA LEU A 95 6.78 -1.67 7.09
C LEU A 95 5.52 -2.10 7.87
N GLN A 96 5.13 -3.36 7.77
CA GLN A 96 3.98 -3.90 8.47
C GLN A 96 4.12 -3.68 9.98
N GLN A 97 5.26 -4.05 10.57
CA GLN A 97 5.51 -3.86 12.01
C GLN A 97 5.40 -2.37 12.42
N GLN A 98 5.95 -1.46 11.63
CA GLN A 98 5.90 -0.02 11.91
C GLN A 98 4.48 0.55 11.75
N LEU A 99 3.71 0.09 10.77
CA LEU A 99 2.31 0.50 10.59
C LEU A 99 1.42 -0.02 11.73
N LEU A 100 1.61 -1.28 12.15
CA LEU A 100 0.89 -1.84 13.31
C LEU A 100 1.18 -1.04 14.58
N ALA A 101 2.44 -0.65 14.83
CA ALA A 101 2.81 0.22 15.93
C ALA A 101 2.15 1.61 15.87
N ARG A 102 1.71 2.04 14.68
CA ARG A 102 1.00 3.31 14.41
C ARG A 102 -0.52 3.16 14.37
N GLY A 103 -1.06 2.06 14.90
CA GLY A 103 -2.50 1.85 15.04
C GLY A 103 -3.19 1.26 13.82
N TRP A 104 -2.43 0.75 12.85
CA TRP A 104 -2.99 -0.07 11.79
C TRP A 104 -3.30 -1.47 12.32
N THR A 105 -4.24 -2.15 11.68
CA THR A 105 -4.65 -3.51 12.07
C THR A 105 -4.24 -4.51 11.01
N LEU A 106 -4.08 -5.78 11.40
CA LEU A 106 -3.99 -6.86 10.41
C LEU A 106 -5.37 -7.12 9.80
N PRO A 107 -5.44 -7.58 8.52
CA PRO A 107 -6.69 -8.10 7.99
C PRO A 107 -7.17 -9.27 8.87
N PRO A 108 -8.49 -9.46 9.03
CA PRO A 108 -9.00 -10.60 9.76
C PRO A 108 -8.46 -11.88 9.11
N THR A 109 -7.75 -12.71 9.88
CA THR A 109 -7.39 -14.05 9.43
C THR A 109 -8.67 -14.81 9.11
N PRO A 110 -8.80 -15.42 7.93
CA PRO A 110 -9.95 -16.27 7.66
C PRO A 110 -10.02 -17.34 8.76
N PRO A 111 -11.21 -17.62 9.33
CA PRO A 111 -11.33 -18.64 10.33
C PRO A 111 -10.78 -19.95 9.75
N THR A 112 -9.85 -20.57 10.48
CA THR A 112 -9.37 -21.90 10.13
C THR A 112 -10.60 -22.81 10.04
N PRO A 113 -10.85 -23.52 8.92
CA PRO A 113 -11.93 -24.47 8.88
C PRO A 113 -11.68 -25.51 9.98
N LEU A 114 -12.61 -25.60 10.93
CA LEU A 114 -12.64 -26.69 11.90
C LEU A 114 -12.74 -27.99 11.10
N THR A 115 -11.76 -28.87 11.29
CA THR A 115 -11.72 -30.22 10.71
C THR A 115 -12.54 -31.18 11.54
#